data_AF-A0A151RU90-F1
#
_entry.id   AF-A0A151RU90-F1
#
_cell.length_a   1.000
_cell.length_b   1.000
_cell.length_c   1.000
_cell.angle_alpha   90.00
_cell.angle_beta   90.00
_cell.angle_gamma   90.00
#
_symmetry.space_group_name_H-M   'P 1'
#
loop_
_entity.id
_entity.type
_entity.pdbx_description
1 polymer ?
#
loop_
_entity_poly.entity_id
_entity_poly.type
_entity_poly.pdbx_seq_one_letter_code
_entity_poly.pdbx_strand_id
1 'polypeptide(L)'
;MWCDCGKFQKVHIPCSHVLASCLHAHHNYQTYISPIYTLQQVAKIYERQFRELRHKDYWPTYIGPTMWPNPELKRNSKVRPKSSKIRTEIDIREQPTGRVGPGFKTLLNTPNIIRIKLN
;
A
#
# COMPACT_ATOMS: atom_id res chain seq x y z
N MET A 1 -22.22 -6.02 9.87
CA MET A 1 -21.15 -5.34 10.64
C MET A 1 -21.30 -3.84 10.40
N TRP A 2 -21.51 -3.04 11.43
CA TRP A 2 -21.84 -1.61 11.32
C TRP A 2 -20.76 -0.78 12.02
N CYS A 3 -20.27 0.28 11.36
CA CYS A 3 -19.36 1.28 11.95
C CYS A 3 -19.98 2.66 11.81
N ASP A 4 -20.05 3.40 12.89
CA ASP A 4 -20.49 4.80 12.98
C ASP A 4 -19.42 5.79 12.52
N CYS A 5 -18.16 5.35 12.38
CA CYS A 5 -17.05 6.13 11.85
C CYS A 5 -17.27 6.74 10.45
N GLY A 6 -18.31 6.32 9.72
CA GLY A 6 -18.72 6.87 8.42
C GLY A 6 -17.76 6.59 7.26
N LYS A 7 -16.54 6.13 7.54
CA LYS A 7 -15.50 5.84 6.55
C LYS A 7 -15.91 4.69 5.64
N PHE A 8 -16.43 3.61 6.22
CA PHE A 8 -16.87 2.44 5.46
C PHE A 8 -17.98 2.79 4.44
N GLN A 9 -18.94 3.61 4.84
CA GLN A 9 -20.05 4.06 4.00
C GLN A 9 -19.60 4.99 2.87
N LYS A 10 -18.58 5.83 3.11
CA LYS A 10 -18.08 6.81 2.14
C LYS A 10 -17.12 6.23 1.10
N VAL A 11 -16.20 5.37 1.53
CA VAL A 11 -15.14 4.84 0.64
C VAL A 11 -15.40 3.41 0.17
N HIS A 12 -16.47 2.74 0.64
CA HIS A 12 -16.77 1.35 0.30
C HIS A 12 -15.58 0.38 0.51
N ILE A 13 -14.71 0.72 1.47
CA ILE A 13 -13.57 -0.08 1.95
C ILE A 13 -13.71 -0.23 3.46
N PRO A 14 -13.60 -1.44 4.02
CA PRO A 14 -13.66 -1.69 5.46
C PRO A 14 -12.70 -0.77 6.23
N CYS A 15 -13.22 -0.09 7.25
CA CYS A 15 -12.37 0.62 8.21
C CYS A 15 -11.67 -0.36 9.17
N SER A 16 -10.70 0.13 9.95
CA SER A 16 -10.01 -0.63 10.99
C SER A 16 -10.98 -1.32 11.96
N HIS A 17 -12.07 -0.65 12.36
CA HIS A 17 -13.08 -1.23 13.25
C HIS A 17 -13.77 -2.44 12.62
N VAL A 18 -14.23 -2.33 11.36
CA VAL A 18 -14.86 -3.44 10.63
C VAL A 18 -13.87 -4.59 10.42
N LEU A 19 -12.60 -4.29 10.12
CA LEU A 19 -11.56 -5.32 9.99
C LEU A 19 -11.31 -6.05 11.32
N ALA A 20 -11.19 -5.31 12.42
CA ALA A 20 -11.01 -5.88 13.74
C ALA A 20 -12.21 -6.77 14.13
N SER A 21 -13.44 -6.28 13.94
CA SER A 21 -14.66 -7.06 14.19
C SER A 21 -14.75 -8.32 13.30
N CYS A 22 -14.34 -8.24 12.02
CA CYS A 22 -14.27 -9.42 11.14
C CYS A 22 -13.30 -10.46 11.68
N LEU A 23 -12.12 -10.03 12.11
CA LEU A 23 -11.09 -10.91 12.67
C LEU A 23 -11.58 -11.58 13.97
N HIS A 24 -12.22 -10.81 14.85
CA HIS A 24 -12.79 -11.34 16.09
C HIS A 24 -13.93 -12.34 15.85
N ALA A 25 -14.77 -12.11 14.84
CA ALA A 25 -15.90 -12.97 14.49
C ALA A 25 -15.54 -14.11 13.53
N HIS A 26 -14.27 -14.27 13.15
CA HIS A 26 -13.84 -15.20 12.09
C HIS A 26 -14.59 -15.04 10.76
N HIS A 27 -15.03 -13.82 10.46
CA HIS A 27 -15.72 -13.49 9.23
C HIS A 27 -14.74 -13.06 8.14
N ASN A 28 -15.02 -13.46 6.90
CA ASN A 28 -14.23 -13.05 5.75
C ASN A 28 -14.49 -11.57 5.43
N TYR A 29 -13.53 -10.70 5.75
CA TYR A 29 -13.62 -9.26 5.48
C TYR A 29 -13.67 -8.91 3.99
N GLN A 30 -13.19 -9.80 3.11
CA GLN A 30 -13.13 -9.55 1.66
C GLN A 30 -14.53 -9.33 1.07
N THR A 31 -15.56 -9.91 1.69
CA THR A 31 -16.97 -9.76 1.29
C THR A 31 -17.49 -8.33 1.44
N TYR A 32 -16.83 -7.51 2.26
CA TYR A 32 -17.20 -6.11 2.50
C TYR A 32 -16.44 -5.12 1.61
N ILE A 33 -15.47 -5.58 0.82
CA ILE A 33 -14.73 -4.74 -0.12
C ILE A 33 -15.54 -4.63 -1.41
N SER A 34 -15.82 -3.41 -1.86
CA SER A 34 -16.54 -3.21 -3.12
C SER A 34 -15.78 -3.81 -4.30
N PRO A 35 -16.46 -4.45 -5.27
CA PRO A 35 -15.83 -5.00 -6.48
C PRO A 35 -15.01 -3.99 -7.29
N ILE A 36 -15.30 -2.69 -7.12
CA ILE A 36 -14.57 -1.61 -7.80
C ILE A 36 -13.08 -1.55 -7.40
N TYR A 37 -12.73 -2.06 -6.22
CA TYR A 37 -11.36 -2.11 -5.71
C TYR A 37 -10.64 -3.41 -6.06
N THR A 38 -11.21 -4.26 -6.92
CA THR A 38 -10.53 -5.45 -7.43
C THR A 38 -9.40 -5.06 -8.39
N LEU A 39 -8.33 -5.86 -8.40
CA LEU A 39 -7.22 -5.67 -9.33
C LEU A 39 -7.67 -5.66 -10.79
N GLN A 40 -8.67 -6.48 -11.13
CA GLN A 40 -9.26 -6.50 -12.48
C GLN A 40 -9.89 -5.16 -12.85
N GLN A 41 -10.66 -4.55 -11.94
CA GLN A 41 -11.30 -3.27 -12.22
C GLN A 41 -10.28 -2.13 -12.29
N VAL A 42 -9.30 -2.13 -11.38
CA VAL A 42 -8.19 -1.17 -11.41
C VAL A 42 -7.41 -1.30 -12.72
N ALA A 43 -7.07 -2.51 -13.14
CA ALA A 43 -6.39 -2.76 -14.41
C ALA A 43 -7.20 -2.22 -15.59
N LYS A 44 -8.52 -2.47 -15.66
CA LYS A 44 -9.39 -1.94 -16.72
C LYS A 44 -9.41 -0.41 -16.79
N ILE A 45 -9.43 0.28 -15.63
CA ILE A 45 -9.40 1.75 -15.59
C ILE A 45 -8.08 2.27 -16.18
N TYR A 46 -6.98 1.60 -15.86
CA TYR A 46 -5.63 2.01 -16.24
C TYR A 46 -5.16 1.45 -17.59
N GLU A 47 -5.87 0.48 -18.17
CA GLU A 47 -5.53 -0.20 -19.44
C GLU A 47 -5.36 0.78 -20.60
N ARG A 48 -6.23 1.82 -20.66
CA ARG A 48 -6.13 2.86 -21.70
C ARG A 48 -5.09 3.93 -21.41
N GLN A 49 -4.67 4.08 -20.15
CA GLN A 49 -3.74 5.12 -19.72
C GLN A 49 -2.28 4.66 -19.86
N PHE A 50 -2.01 3.40 -19.57
CA PHE A 50 -0.68 2.83 -19.70
C PHE A 50 -0.62 1.97 -20.95
N ARG A 51 0.16 2.42 -21.94
CA ARG A 51 0.59 1.53 -23.03
C ARG A 51 1.65 0.59 -22.49
N GLU A 52 1.67 -0.63 -23.03
CA GLU A 52 2.78 -1.55 -22.79
C GLU A 52 4.11 -0.84 -23.10
N LEU A 53 5.05 -0.92 -22.15
CA LEU A 53 6.41 -0.46 -22.40
C LEU A 53 7.01 -1.38 -23.47
N ARG A 54 7.24 -0.83 -24.66
CA ARG A 54 7.87 -1.59 -25.75
C ARG A 54 9.27 -2.03 -25.34
N HIS A 55 9.75 -3.12 -25.94
CA HIS A 55 11.15 -3.54 -25.80
C HIS A 55 12.09 -2.36 -26.11
N LYS A 56 13.23 -2.31 -25.41
CA LYS A 56 14.19 -1.20 -25.47
C LYS A 56 14.64 -0.88 -26.91
N ASP A 57 14.68 -1.89 -27.78
CA ASP A 57 15.06 -1.74 -29.19
C ASP A 57 14.07 -0.90 -30.01
N TYR A 58 12.82 -0.79 -29.57
CA TYR A 58 11.80 0.06 -30.21
C TYR A 58 11.82 1.50 -29.70
N TRP A 59 12.67 1.83 -28.73
CA TRP A 59 12.72 3.18 -28.19
C TRP A 59 13.43 4.10 -29.19
N PRO A 60 12.91 5.32 -29.42
CA PRO A 60 13.60 6.27 -30.27
C PRO A 60 14.97 6.59 -29.70
N THR A 61 15.97 6.79 -30.58
CA THR A 61 17.28 7.28 -30.16
C THR A 61 17.09 8.59 -29.43
N TYR A 62 17.67 8.69 -28.24
CA TYR A 62 17.59 9.90 -27.44
C TYR A 62 18.42 11.03 -28.08
N ILE A 63 17.76 12.12 -28.50
CA ILE A 63 18.40 13.31 -29.10
C ILE A 63 18.45 14.49 -28.08
N GLY A 64 18.01 14.26 -26.84
CA GLY A 64 17.94 15.30 -25.83
C GLY A 64 19.29 15.61 -25.15
N PRO A 65 19.35 16.67 -24.34
CA PRO A 65 20.53 16.98 -23.54
C PRO A 65 20.78 15.86 -22.53
N THR A 66 22.04 15.54 -22.29
CA THR A 66 22.40 14.54 -21.30
C THR A 66 21.96 14.97 -19.90
N MET A 67 20.97 14.29 -19.32
CA MET A 67 20.50 14.60 -17.98
C MET A 67 21.51 14.10 -16.95
N TRP A 68 22.29 15.02 -16.39
CA TRP A 68 23.13 14.74 -15.22
C TRP A 68 22.34 15.04 -13.94
N PRO A 69 22.31 14.12 -12.96
CA PRO A 69 21.77 14.44 -11.64
C PRO A 69 22.54 15.62 -11.05
N ASN A 70 21.84 16.63 -10.51
CA ASN A 70 22.50 17.77 -9.86
C ASN A 70 23.40 17.26 -8.72
N PRO A 71 24.73 17.47 -8.79
CA PRO A 71 25.67 17.02 -7.76
C PRO A 71 25.37 17.59 -6.37
N GLU A 72 24.81 18.80 -6.28
CA GLU A 72 24.46 19.46 -5.02
C GLU A 72 23.25 18.82 -4.35
N LEU A 73 22.31 18.32 -5.15
CA LEU A 73 21.13 17.58 -4.68
C LEU A 73 21.42 16.08 -4.53
N LYS A 74 22.61 15.64 -4.95
CA LYS A 74 23.02 14.25 -4.83
C LYS A 74 23.21 13.94 -3.36
N ARG A 75 22.36 13.04 -2.85
CA ARG A 75 22.50 12.52 -1.49
C ARG A 75 23.86 11.84 -1.34
N ASN A 76 24.76 12.46 -0.57
CA ASN A 76 26.10 11.98 -0.27
C ASN A 76 26.14 11.00 0.91
N SER A 77 25.10 10.99 1.76
CA SER A 77 24.98 10.03 2.85
C SER A 77 24.61 8.64 2.33
N LYS A 78 25.48 7.65 2.57
CA LYS A 78 25.18 6.22 2.35
C LYS A 78 24.11 5.66 3.31
N VAL A 79 23.67 6.46 4.28
CA VAL A 79 22.77 6.02 5.35
C VAL A 79 21.32 6.29 4.96
N ARG A 80 20.45 5.33 5.27
CA ARG A 80 19.00 5.48 5.13
C ARG A 80 18.55 6.77 5.84
N PRO A 81 17.78 7.65 5.17
CA PRO A 81 17.18 8.79 5.84
C PRO A 81 16.44 8.33 7.11
N LYS A 82 16.60 9.08 8.21
CA LYS A 82 15.71 8.90 9.36
C LYS A 82 14.28 9.09 8.88
N SER A 83 13.42 8.10 9.11
CA SER A 83 12.02 8.19 8.73
C SER A 83 11.31 9.19 9.63
N SER A 84 10.72 10.23 9.07
CA SER A 84 9.74 11.09 9.72
C SER A 84 8.33 10.50 9.57
N LYS A 85 8.17 9.20 9.87
CA LYS A 85 6.86 8.54 9.71
C LYS A 85 5.88 9.15 10.71
N ILE A 86 4.80 9.76 10.20
CA ILE A 86 3.66 10.21 11.02
C ILE A 86 2.98 8.96 11.58
N ARG A 87 2.68 8.96 12.88
CA ARG A 87 2.02 7.82 13.54
C ARG A 87 0.56 7.77 13.08
N THR A 88 0.13 6.62 12.56
CA THR A 88 -1.26 6.35 12.16
C THR A 88 -2.00 5.58 13.26
N GLU A 89 -3.33 5.50 13.20
CA GLU A 89 -4.17 4.82 14.21
C GLU A 89 -3.71 3.37 14.51
N ILE A 90 -3.23 2.64 13.49
CA ILE A 90 -2.67 1.28 13.64
C ILE A 90 -1.32 1.22 14.40
N ASP A 91 -0.57 2.33 14.43
CA ASP A 91 0.73 2.44 15.13
C ASP A 91 0.54 2.83 16.61
N ILE A 92 -0.64 3.34 16.98
CA ILE A 92 -0.99 3.70 18.34
C ILE A 92 -1.44 2.42 19.04
N ARG A 93 -0.49 1.78 19.74
CA ARG A 93 -0.84 0.74 20.72
C ARG A 93 -1.46 1.45 21.92
N GLU A 94 -2.77 1.33 22.12
CA GLU A 94 -3.33 1.59 23.44
C GLU A 94 -2.60 0.68 24.43
N GLN A 95 -2.04 1.25 25.48
CA GLN A 95 -1.44 0.43 26.53
C GLN A 95 -2.56 -0.38 27.16
N PRO A 96 -2.48 -1.72 27.19
CA PRO A 96 -3.52 -2.52 27.78
C PRO A 96 -3.46 -2.34 29.29
N THR A 97 -4.43 -1.62 29.84
CA THR A 97 -4.78 -1.73 31.25
C THR A 97 -5.32 -3.15 31.49
N GLY A 98 -4.43 -4.09 31.82
CA GLY A 98 -4.80 -5.36 32.44
C GLY A 98 -4.78 -6.61 31.54
N ARG A 99 -3.92 -7.55 31.95
CA ARG A 99 -3.84 -9.02 31.67
C ARG A 99 -3.59 -9.49 30.23
N VAL A 100 -2.39 -10.06 30.07
CA VAL A 100 -1.86 -10.70 28.85
C VAL A 100 -2.46 -12.10 28.69
N GLY A 101 -3.12 -12.35 27.56
CA GLY A 101 -3.37 -13.69 26.98
C GLY A 101 -2.42 -13.96 25.81
N PRO A 102 -2.15 -15.23 25.43
CA PRO A 102 -0.99 -15.57 24.63
C PRO A 102 -1.15 -15.23 23.14
N GLY A 103 -0.25 -14.38 22.65
CA GLY A 103 0.45 -14.58 21.38
C GLY A 103 -0.31 -14.32 20.07
N PHE A 104 -0.65 -13.06 19.77
CA PHE A 104 -0.91 -12.67 18.38
C PHE A 104 0.41 -12.36 17.67
N LYS A 105 1.02 -13.39 17.07
CA LYS A 105 2.19 -13.22 16.21
C LYS A 105 1.81 -12.43 14.96
N THR A 106 2.57 -11.37 14.73
CA THR A 106 2.62 -10.50 13.56
C THR A 106 2.46 -11.24 12.23
N LEU A 107 1.45 -10.85 11.45
CA LEU A 107 1.43 -11.07 10.00
C LEU A 107 1.66 -9.73 9.27
N LEU A 108 2.78 -9.06 9.59
CA LEU A 108 3.40 -8.10 8.67
C LEU A 108 4.50 -8.82 7.91
N ASN A 109 4.11 -9.74 7.05
CA ASN A 109 4.96 -10.24 5.98
C ASN A 109 4.09 -10.93 4.93
N THR A 110 3.33 -10.12 4.19
CA THR A 110 2.90 -10.51 2.85
C THR A 110 4.05 -10.17 1.89
N PRO A 111 4.69 -11.16 1.24
CA PRO A 111 5.69 -10.90 0.22
C PRO A 111 4.96 -10.59 -1.09
N ASN A 112 4.22 -9.48 -1.15
CA ASN A 112 3.67 -8.96 -2.40
C ASN A 112 4.12 -7.51 -2.59
N ILE A 113 5.40 -7.26 -2.35
CA ILE A 113 6.08 -6.17 -3.03
C ILE A 113 6.43 -6.72 -4.40
N ILE A 114 5.63 -6.35 -5.40
CA ILE A 114 5.94 -6.57 -6.81
C ILE A 114 7.31 -5.92 -7.05
N ARG A 115 8.36 -6.73 -7.12
CA ARG A 115 9.65 -6.31 -7.67
C ARG A 115 9.44 -6.17 -9.16
N ILE A 116 9.18 -4.94 -9.62
CA ILE A 116 9.29 -4.61 -11.04
C ILE A 116 10.78 -4.70 -11.36
N LYS A 117 11.22 -5.86 -11.86
CA LYS A 117 12.49 -5.96 -12.57
C LYS A 117 12.27 -5.28 -13.91
N LEU A 118 12.83 -4.08 -14.05
CA LEU A 118 13.07 -3.47 -15.35
C LEU A 118 14.22 -4.28 -15.98
N ASN A 119 13.94 -4.96 -17.09
CA ASN A 119 14.97 -5.50 -17.99
C ASN A 119 15.42 -4.39 -18.95
#